data_AF-A0A292Z240-F1
#
_entry.id   AF-A0A292Z240-F1
#
_cell.length_a   1.000
_cell.length_b   1.000
_cell.length_c   1.000
_cell.angle_alpha   90.00
_cell.angle_beta   90.00
_cell.angle_gamma   90.00
#
_symmetry.space_group_name_H-M   'P 1'
#
loop_
_entity.id
_entity.type
_entity.pdbx_description
1 polymer ?
#
loop_
_entity_poly.entity_id
_entity_poly.type
_entity_poly.pdbx_seq_one_letter_code
_entity_poly.pdbx_strand_id
1 'polypeptide(L)'
;MDDNVHCRGDWRFRLEQLPAYSRKSADFLAWLAGDPPPAAKQDWLDELARDKAAGITHCRVRILSERLTDYELYACQRGYALNSVHERIRVLRRGEHDIPQLLGAGDYWVVNRIVVPVIYQSDGTFVGGAYIGAADERAEAYRADARRLWDAAEPWESWWLRHTEYHHAQPSRAA
;
A
#
# COMPACT_ATOMS: atom_id res chain seq x y z
N MET A 1 10.76 -11.52 20.59
CA MET A 1 10.03 -11.51 19.31
C MET A 1 8.65 -12.00 19.66
N ASP A 2 7.60 -11.21 19.42
CA ASP A 2 6.24 -11.61 19.77
C ASP A 2 5.81 -12.75 18.85
N ASP A 3 5.55 -13.93 19.41
CA ASP A 3 5.26 -15.19 18.69
C ASP A 3 3.94 -15.21 17.88
N ASN A 4 3.29 -14.06 17.70
CA ASN A 4 1.93 -13.90 17.18
C ASN A 4 1.88 -13.11 15.85
N VAL A 5 2.85 -13.30 14.95
CA VAL A 5 2.89 -12.57 13.66
C VAL A 5 2.22 -13.37 12.51
N HIS A 6 1.95 -14.66 12.72
CA HIS A 6 1.47 -15.59 11.68
C HIS A 6 0.31 -16.50 12.13
N CYS A 7 -0.62 -15.98 12.91
CA CYS A 7 -1.80 -16.72 13.37
C CYS A 7 -2.99 -16.57 12.40
N ARG A 8 -3.88 -17.56 12.39
CA ARG A 8 -5.11 -17.53 11.59
C ARG A 8 -6.07 -16.47 12.15
N GLY A 9 -6.62 -15.62 11.29
CA GLY A 9 -7.43 -14.45 11.70
C GLY A 9 -6.61 -13.17 11.90
N ASP A 10 -5.31 -13.22 11.62
CA ASP A 10 -4.43 -12.07 11.69
C ASP A 10 -4.79 -11.00 10.67
N TRP A 11 -4.81 -9.76 11.15
CA TRP A 11 -5.09 -8.58 10.34
C TRP A 11 -3.80 -7.81 10.14
N ARG A 12 -3.36 -7.74 8.88
CA ARG A 12 -2.22 -6.95 8.45
C ARG A 12 -2.74 -5.77 7.65
N PHE A 13 -2.50 -4.58 8.16
CA PHE A 13 -2.90 -3.34 7.52
C PHE A 13 -1.67 -2.54 7.10
N ARG A 14 -1.69 -2.02 5.87
CA ARG A 14 -0.71 -1.07 5.35
C ARG A 14 -1.38 0.26 5.06
N LEU A 15 -0.80 1.35 5.56
CA LEU A 15 -1.03 2.68 5.02
C LEU A 15 0.11 3.08 4.08
N GLU A 16 -0.26 3.62 2.92
CA GLU A 16 0.66 4.18 1.94
C GLU A 16 0.24 5.59 1.54
N GLN A 17 1.12 6.57 1.73
CA GLN A 17 0.84 7.99 1.51
C GLN A 17 1.84 8.69 0.59
N LEU A 18 3.06 8.16 0.45
CA LEU A 18 4.11 8.83 -0.31
C LEU A 18 3.78 8.77 -1.81
N PRO A 19 3.98 9.86 -2.57
CA PRO A 19 3.69 9.87 -4.01
C PRO A 19 4.59 8.93 -4.82
N ALA A 20 5.71 8.47 -4.27
CA ALA A 20 6.55 7.43 -4.83
C ALA A 20 7.35 6.71 -3.74
N TYR A 21 7.64 5.42 -3.95
CA TYR A 21 8.61 4.65 -3.18
C TYR A 21 9.72 4.18 -4.10
N SER A 22 10.99 4.44 -3.75
CA SER A 22 12.18 4.03 -4.51
C SER A 22 11.96 3.89 -6.03
N ARG A 23 12.09 5.00 -6.77
CA ARG A 23 11.94 5.07 -8.25
C ARG A 23 13.03 4.31 -9.02
N LYS A 24 13.82 3.48 -8.35
CA LYS A 24 14.93 2.71 -8.89
C LYS A 24 14.65 1.21 -8.90
N SER A 25 13.45 0.77 -8.49
CA SER A 25 13.08 -0.64 -8.56
C SER A 25 13.02 -1.12 -10.01
N ALA A 26 13.48 -2.36 -10.25
CA ALA A 26 13.52 -2.94 -11.60
C ALA A 26 12.14 -3.02 -12.24
N ASP A 27 11.08 -3.30 -11.47
CA ASP A 27 9.70 -3.36 -11.98
C ASP A 27 9.18 -1.97 -12.41
N PHE A 28 9.46 -0.92 -11.62
CA PHE A 28 9.09 0.45 -12.01
C PHE A 28 9.83 0.89 -13.29
N LEU A 29 11.12 0.58 -13.40
CA LEU A 29 11.92 0.89 -14.60
C LEU A 29 11.43 0.11 -15.83
N ALA A 30 11.08 -1.17 -15.67
CA ALA A 30 10.51 -1.98 -16.74
C ALA A 30 9.14 -1.42 -17.18
N TRP A 31 8.29 -1.01 -16.24
CA TRP A 31 7.03 -0.35 -16.56
C TRP A 31 7.22 0.95 -17.35
N LEU A 32 8.20 1.79 -16.96
CA LEU A 32 8.53 3.00 -17.71
C LEU A 32 8.97 2.72 -19.15
N ALA A 33 9.66 1.59 -19.37
CA ALA A 33 10.11 1.15 -20.68
C ALA A 33 9.01 0.45 -21.52
N GLY A 34 7.87 0.11 -20.91
CA GLY A 34 6.83 -0.71 -21.53
C GLY A 34 7.14 -2.21 -21.54
N ASP A 35 8.15 -2.64 -20.78
CA ASP A 35 8.61 -4.04 -20.69
C ASP A 35 7.76 -4.87 -19.72
N PRO A 36 7.69 -6.21 -19.89
CA PRO A 36 6.98 -7.08 -18.95
C PRO A 36 7.56 -6.99 -17.51
N PRO A 37 6.76 -7.28 -16.47
CA PRO A 37 7.23 -7.23 -15.08
C PRO A 37 8.29 -8.30 -14.82
N PRO A 38 9.25 -8.05 -13.90
CA PRO A 38 10.30 -9.01 -13.56
C PRO A 38 9.76 -10.17 -12.71
N ALA A 39 10.48 -11.30 -12.70
CA ALA A 39 10.11 -12.50 -11.95
C ALA A 39 9.91 -12.27 -10.43
N ALA A 40 10.64 -11.33 -9.83
CA ALA A 40 10.52 -10.99 -8.41
C ALA A 40 9.10 -10.55 -7.99
N LYS A 41 8.28 -10.08 -8.93
CA LYS A 41 6.86 -9.78 -8.67
C LYS A 41 6.07 -11.05 -8.35
N GLN A 42 6.40 -12.18 -8.99
CA GLN A 42 5.72 -13.45 -8.78
C GLN A 42 5.98 -14.00 -7.37
N ASP A 43 7.21 -13.93 -6.88
CA ASP A 43 7.55 -14.40 -5.53
C ASP A 43 6.70 -13.72 -4.44
N TRP A 44 6.44 -12.41 -4.60
CA TRP A 44 5.56 -11.66 -3.72
C TRP A 44 4.10 -12.09 -3.82
N LEU A 45 3.59 -12.33 -5.04
CA LEU A 45 2.22 -12.82 -5.23
C LEU A 45 2.03 -14.21 -4.61
N ASP A 46 3.04 -15.07 -4.73
CA ASP A 46 3.03 -16.41 -4.12
C ASP A 46 3.03 -16.33 -2.59
N GLU A 47 3.69 -15.34 -2.00
CA GLU A 47 3.59 -15.06 -0.56
C GLU A 47 2.19 -14.64 -0.15
N LEU A 48 1.59 -13.67 -0.85
CA LEU A 48 0.22 -13.25 -0.56
C LEU A 48 -0.79 -14.38 -0.74
N ALA A 49 -0.59 -15.24 -1.74
CA ALA A 49 -1.42 -16.42 -1.96
C ALA A 49 -1.32 -17.43 -0.80
N ARG A 50 -0.09 -17.70 -0.31
CA ARG A 50 0.15 -18.56 0.86
C ARG A 50 -0.49 -17.99 2.12
N ASP A 51 -0.32 -16.70 2.37
CA ASP A 51 -0.89 -16.02 3.53
C ASP A 51 -2.44 -16.07 3.49
N LYS A 52 -3.03 -15.83 2.33
CA LYS A 52 -4.49 -15.96 2.13
C LYS A 52 -4.97 -17.39 2.40
N ALA A 53 -4.24 -18.40 1.91
CA ALA A 53 -4.56 -19.81 2.17
C ALA A 53 -4.43 -20.18 3.66
N ALA A 54 -3.53 -19.53 4.40
CA ALA A 54 -3.38 -19.66 5.85
C ALA A 54 -4.43 -18.87 6.65
N GLY A 55 -5.29 -18.09 5.99
CA GLY A 55 -6.32 -17.28 6.63
C GLY A 55 -5.81 -15.95 7.23
N ILE A 56 -4.68 -15.45 6.75
CA ILE A 56 -4.15 -14.12 7.08
C ILE A 56 -4.79 -13.11 6.12
N THR A 57 -5.32 -12.02 6.66
CA THR A 57 -5.94 -10.96 5.84
C THR A 57 -5.00 -9.78 5.70
N HIS A 58 -4.54 -9.54 4.46
CA HIS A 58 -3.82 -8.32 4.08
C HIS A 58 -4.81 -7.25 3.62
N CYS A 59 -4.69 -6.07 4.21
CA CYS A 59 -5.47 -4.89 3.94
C CYS A 59 -4.53 -3.72 3.64
N ARG A 60 -4.88 -2.92 2.65
CA ARG A 60 -4.14 -1.71 2.30
C ARG A 60 -5.08 -0.54 2.12
N VAL A 61 -4.69 0.61 2.66
CA VAL A 61 -5.21 1.91 2.24
C VAL A 61 -4.08 2.65 1.54
N ARG A 62 -4.33 3.01 0.29
CA ARG A 62 -3.45 3.87 -0.49
C ARG A 62 -4.07 5.26 -0.62
N ILE A 63 -3.37 6.27 -0.13
CA ILE A 63 -3.72 7.67 -0.38
C ILE A 63 -3.03 8.10 -1.68
N LEU A 64 -3.82 8.44 -2.69
CA LEU A 64 -3.36 8.87 -4.00
C LEU A 64 -3.31 10.39 -4.12
N SER A 65 -2.34 10.89 -4.88
CA SER A 65 -2.24 12.31 -5.25
C SER A 65 -3.45 12.75 -6.09
N GLU A 66 -3.73 14.06 -6.08
CA GLU A 66 -4.84 14.62 -6.87
C GLU A 66 -4.65 14.35 -8.37
N ARG A 67 -3.43 14.57 -8.84
CA ARG A 67 -2.95 14.03 -10.12
C ARG A 67 -1.98 12.91 -9.80
N LEU A 68 -2.27 11.70 -10.31
CA LEU A 68 -1.39 10.57 -10.07
C LEU A 68 0.01 10.88 -10.59
N THR A 69 1.01 10.56 -9.78
CA THR A 69 2.38 10.49 -10.27
C THR A 69 2.57 9.28 -11.18
N ASP A 70 3.65 9.25 -11.95
CA ASP A 70 4.01 8.06 -12.73
C ASP A 70 4.14 6.82 -11.84
N TYR A 71 4.63 6.98 -10.60
CA TYR A 71 4.76 5.87 -9.66
C TYR A 71 3.39 5.38 -9.18
N GLU A 72 2.46 6.28 -8.89
CA GLU A 72 1.10 5.92 -8.50
C GLU A 72 0.33 5.23 -9.63
N LEU A 73 0.52 5.72 -10.85
CA LEU A 73 -0.04 5.11 -12.04
C LEU A 73 0.51 3.70 -12.24
N TYR A 74 1.84 3.53 -12.17
CA TYR A 74 2.50 2.23 -12.14
C TYR A 74 1.93 1.31 -11.05
N ALA A 75 1.81 1.83 -9.82
CA ALA A 75 1.32 1.06 -8.69
C ALA A 75 -0.12 0.58 -8.94
N CYS A 76 -0.98 1.37 -9.55
CA CYS A 76 -2.32 0.94 -9.94
C CYS A 76 -2.28 -0.11 -11.07
N GLN A 77 -1.57 0.18 -12.16
CA GLN A 77 -1.56 -0.66 -13.35
C GLN A 77 -0.91 -2.04 -13.12
N ARG A 78 0.09 -2.12 -12.25
CA ARG A 78 0.82 -3.37 -11.98
C ARG A 78 0.67 -3.86 -10.55
N GLY A 79 0.99 -2.99 -9.60
CA GLY A 79 1.01 -3.34 -8.18
C GLY A 79 -0.34 -3.86 -7.70
N TYR A 80 -1.34 -2.98 -7.69
CA TYR A 80 -2.66 -3.22 -7.12
C TYR A 80 -3.52 -4.12 -8.02
N ALA A 81 -3.40 -4.00 -9.34
CA ALA A 81 -4.06 -4.91 -10.27
C ALA A 81 -3.71 -6.39 -10.01
N LEU A 82 -2.47 -6.69 -9.66
CA LEU A 82 -2.05 -8.06 -9.35
C LEU A 82 -2.29 -8.43 -7.88
N ASN A 83 -1.98 -7.52 -6.95
CA ASN A 83 -2.11 -7.79 -5.52
C ASN A 83 -3.57 -7.97 -5.09
N SER A 84 -4.54 -7.27 -5.70
CA SER A 84 -5.97 -7.30 -5.34
C SER A 84 -6.60 -8.70 -5.39
N VAL A 85 -5.98 -9.64 -6.11
CA VAL A 85 -6.38 -11.05 -6.12
C VAL A 85 -6.23 -11.69 -4.73
N HIS A 86 -5.26 -11.24 -3.94
CA HIS A 86 -4.88 -11.83 -2.66
C HIS A 86 -4.99 -10.86 -1.47
N GLU A 87 -4.83 -9.56 -1.71
CA GLU A 87 -4.86 -8.46 -0.75
C GLU A 87 -6.14 -7.62 -0.95
N ARG A 88 -6.74 -7.12 0.13
CA ARG A 88 -7.84 -6.17 0.01
C ARG A 88 -7.30 -4.75 -0.05
N ILE A 89 -7.49 -4.07 -1.17
CA ILE A 89 -6.93 -2.73 -1.39
C ILE A 89 -8.06 -1.72 -1.45
N ARG A 90 -7.90 -0.62 -0.71
CA ARG A 90 -8.78 0.54 -0.75
C ARG A 90 -7.98 1.81 -1.04
N VAL A 91 -8.64 2.80 -1.62
CA VAL A 91 -8.03 4.08 -1.99
C VAL A 91 -8.77 5.27 -1.42
N LEU A 92 -7.97 6.32 -1.16
CA LEU A 92 -8.43 7.67 -0.92
C LEU A 92 -7.67 8.59 -1.85
N ARG A 93 -8.34 9.17 -2.85
CA ARG A 93 -7.70 10.11 -3.79
C ARG A 93 -7.93 11.56 -3.35
N ARG A 94 -6.85 12.33 -3.25
CA ARG A 94 -6.92 13.78 -2.98
C ARG A 94 -7.73 14.49 -4.06
N GLY A 95 -8.55 15.46 -3.67
CA GLY A 95 -9.45 16.20 -4.58
C GLY A 95 -10.70 15.42 -5.00
N GLU A 96 -10.86 14.18 -4.55
CA GLU A 96 -12.01 13.34 -4.89
C GLU A 96 -12.69 12.76 -3.65
N HIS A 97 -11.90 12.33 -2.67
CA HIS A 97 -12.39 11.83 -1.39
C HIS A 97 -12.06 12.81 -0.27
N ASP A 98 -12.94 12.89 0.73
CA ASP A 98 -12.66 13.55 1.99
C ASP A 98 -11.67 12.72 2.80
N ILE A 99 -10.39 13.11 2.77
CA ILE A 99 -9.34 12.37 3.48
C ILE A 99 -9.41 12.70 4.98
N PRO A 100 -9.64 11.70 5.84
CA PRO A 100 -9.67 11.94 7.28
C PRO A 100 -8.32 12.48 7.79
N GLN A 101 -8.33 13.31 8.83
CA GLN A 101 -7.10 13.81 9.46
C GLN A 101 -6.21 12.65 9.88
N LEU A 102 -4.98 12.58 9.37
CA LEU A 102 -4.06 11.47 9.62
C LEU A 102 -3.41 11.60 11.00
N LEU A 103 -3.15 10.45 11.66
CA LEU A 103 -2.43 10.42 12.95
C LEU A 103 -0.97 10.90 12.83
N GLY A 104 -0.41 10.88 11.62
CA GLY A 104 0.93 11.37 11.32
C GLY A 104 1.15 11.56 9.82
N ALA A 105 2.35 12.01 9.45
CA ALA A 105 2.73 12.29 8.06
C ALA A 105 3.36 11.09 7.32
N GLY A 106 3.37 9.90 7.94
CA GLY A 106 4.12 8.75 7.47
C GLY A 106 3.26 7.51 7.32
N ASP A 107 3.76 6.61 6.48
CA ASP A 107 3.25 5.26 6.35
C ASP A 107 3.43 4.46 7.63
N TYR A 108 2.60 3.45 7.81
CA TYR A 108 2.79 2.46 8.85
C TYR A 108 2.17 1.13 8.47
N TRP A 109 2.65 0.08 9.13
CA TRP A 109 1.97 -1.20 9.20
C TRP A 109 1.28 -1.37 10.54
N VAL A 110 0.15 -2.05 10.54
CA VAL A 110 -0.37 -2.75 11.72
C VAL A 110 -0.27 -4.23 11.43
N VAL A 111 0.39 -4.96 12.31
CA VAL A 111 0.49 -6.42 12.25
C VAL A 111 -0.10 -6.94 13.54
N ASN A 112 -1.38 -7.31 13.48
CA ASN A 112 -2.21 -7.67 14.63
C ASN A 112 -2.35 -6.55 15.66
N ARG A 113 -1.49 -6.57 16.68
CA ARG A 113 -1.45 -5.59 17.77
C ARG A 113 -0.19 -4.74 17.75
N ILE A 114 0.77 -5.07 16.90
CA ILE A 114 2.04 -4.35 16.75
C ILE A 114 1.87 -3.33 15.64
N VAL A 115 2.54 -2.19 15.80
CA VAL A 115 2.57 -1.14 14.79
C VAL A 115 4.01 -0.88 14.37
N VAL A 116 4.21 -0.69 13.07
CA VAL A 116 5.50 -0.37 12.49
C VAL A 116 5.38 0.89 11.64
N PRO A 117 5.55 2.10 12.22
CA PRO A 117 5.73 3.31 11.44
C PRO A 117 6.97 3.19 10.56
N VAL A 118 6.81 3.49 9.27
CA VAL A 118 7.86 3.32 8.28
C VAL A 118 8.58 4.64 8.03
N ILE A 119 9.89 4.59 8.04
CA ILE A 119 10.76 5.74 7.87
C ILE A 119 11.34 5.69 6.46
N TYR A 120 11.13 6.79 5.73
CA TYR A 120 11.62 6.99 4.38
C TYR A 120 12.53 8.22 4.33
N GLN A 121 13.49 8.22 3.40
CA GLN A 121 14.16 9.44 2.95
C GLN A 121 13.19 10.30 2.13
N SER A 122 13.55 11.55 1.89
CA SER A 122 12.72 12.49 1.11
C SER A 122 12.44 12.04 -0.32
N ASP A 123 13.29 11.18 -0.89
CA ASP A 123 13.12 10.59 -2.23
C ASP A 123 12.27 9.30 -2.23
N GLY A 124 11.73 8.90 -1.07
CA GLY A 124 10.95 7.68 -0.89
C GLY A 124 11.79 6.41 -0.74
N THR A 125 13.12 6.52 -0.54
CA THR A 125 13.98 5.37 -0.20
C THR A 125 13.68 4.90 1.22
N PHE A 126 13.45 3.59 1.39
CA PHE A 126 13.21 2.99 2.70
C PHE A 126 14.47 3.07 3.58
N VAL A 127 14.30 3.55 4.81
CA VAL A 127 15.38 3.65 5.82
C VAL A 127 15.21 2.58 6.90
N GLY A 128 13.98 2.36 7.35
CA GLY A 128 13.71 1.44 8.45
C GLY A 128 12.26 1.54 8.95
N GLY A 129 11.97 0.83 10.03
CA GLY A 129 10.69 0.92 10.74
C GLY A 129 10.91 1.11 12.23
N ALA A 130 10.12 2.00 12.83
CA ALA A 130 10.04 2.08 14.29
C ALA A 130 9.15 0.94 14.80
N TYR A 131 9.54 0.25 15.88
CA TYR A 131 8.70 -0.78 16.49
C TYR A 131 7.88 -0.19 17.62
N ILE A 132 6.55 -0.31 17.53
CA ILE A 132 5.62 0.01 18.61
C ILE A 132 4.94 -1.30 19.02
N GLY A 133 5.30 -1.79 20.21
CA GLY A 133 4.79 -3.04 20.74
C GLY A 133 3.32 -2.96 21.16
N ALA A 134 2.68 -4.11 21.29
CA ALA A 134 1.25 -4.22 21.60
C ALA A 134 0.81 -3.60 22.94
N ALA A 135 1.73 -3.44 23.89
CA ALA A 135 1.47 -2.83 25.20
C ALA A 135 1.71 -1.32 25.23
N ASP A 136 2.25 -0.73 24.15
CA ASP A 136 2.45 0.71 24.04
C ASP A 136 1.11 1.40 23.78
N GLU A 137 0.80 2.44 24.55
CA GLU A 137 -0.47 3.18 24.44
C GLU A 137 -0.70 3.79 23.05
N ARG A 138 0.36 4.08 22.31
CA ARG A 138 0.28 4.63 20.95
C ARG A 138 -0.25 3.60 19.95
N ALA A 139 -0.07 2.30 20.21
CA ALA A 139 -0.48 1.25 19.28
C ALA A 139 -1.99 1.32 18.98
N GLU A 140 -2.82 1.60 19.99
CA GLU A 140 -4.26 1.67 19.80
C GLU A 140 -4.68 2.87 18.95
N ALA A 141 -4.00 4.01 19.06
CA ALA A 141 -4.25 5.18 18.22
C ALA A 141 -4.03 4.85 16.73
N TYR A 142 -2.93 4.16 16.39
CA TYR A 142 -2.66 3.73 15.01
C TYR A 142 -3.67 2.68 14.50
N ARG A 143 -4.14 1.78 15.37
CA ARG A 143 -5.18 0.79 15.01
C ARG A 143 -6.54 1.44 14.79
N ALA A 144 -6.88 2.44 15.60
CA ALA A 144 -8.07 3.27 15.40
C ALA A 144 -7.97 4.08 14.10
N ASP A 145 -6.80 4.67 13.82
CA ASP A 145 -6.50 5.37 12.57
C ASP A 145 -6.68 4.45 11.35
N ALA A 146 -6.11 3.24 11.41
CA ALA A 146 -6.23 2.24 10.35
C ALA A 146 -7.69 1.86 10.04
N ARG A 147 -8.51 1.63 11.08
CA ARG A 147 -9.94 1.30 10.92
C ARG A 147 -10.71 2.47 10.30
N ARG A 148 -10.51 3.68 10.80
CA ARG A 148 -11.16 4.87 10.27
C ARG A 148 -10.80 5.14 8.81
N LEU A 149 -9.52 4.98 8.45
CA LEU A 149 -9.06 5.12 7.07
C LEU A 149 -9.62 4.02 6.18
N TRP A 150 -9.69 2.79 6.68
CA TRP A 150 -10.29 1.67 5.97
C TRP A 150 -11.77 1.93 5.66
N ASP A 151 -12.53 2.41 6.64
CA ASP A 151 -13.96 2.68 6.51
C ASP A 151 -14.26 3.86 5.58
N ALA A 152 -13.38 4.87 5.55
CA ALA A 152 -13.51 6.01 4.65
C ALA A 152 -13.10 5.71 3.20
N ALA A 153 -12.22 4.72 2.99
CA ALA A 153 -11.64 4.43 1.68
C ALA A 153 -12.57 3.58 0.79
N GLU A 154 -12.53 3.84 -0.52
CA GLU A 154 -13.26 3.06 -1.53
C GLU A 154 -12.46 1.81 -1.95
N PRO A 155 -13.09 0.65 -2.23
CA PRO A 155 -12.41 -0.48 -2.88
C PRO A 155 -11.67 -0.05 -4.16
N TRP A 156 -10.39 -0.42 -4.25
CA TRP A 156 -9.54 -0.02 -5.39
C TRP A 156 -10.10 -0.50 -6.72
N GLU A 157 -10.70 -1.69 -6.78
CA GLU A 157 -11.26 -2.25 -8.00
C GLU A 157 -12.44 -1.41 -8.50
N SER A 158 -13.28 -0.91 -7.59
CA SER A 158 -14.42 -0.05 -7.93
C SER A 158 -13.94 1.31 -8.44
N TRP A 159 -12.98 1.91 -7.73
CA TRP A 159 -12.32 3.15 -8.15
C TRP A 159 -11.63 2.99 -9.51
N TRP A 160 -10.88 1.90 -9.70
CA TRP A 160 -10.14 1.64 -10.93
C TRP A 160 -11.08 1.47 -12.12
N LEU A 161 -12.18 0.72 -11.97
CA LEU A 161 -13.14 0.50 -13.05
C LEU A 161 -13.76 1.79 -13.60
N ARG A 162 -14.01 2.78 -12.73
CA ARG A 162 -14.59 4.08 -13.15
C ARG A 162 -13.56 5.09 -13.64
N HIS A 163 -12.26 4.85 -13.43
CA HIS A 163 -11.17 5.70 -13.90
C HIS A 163 -10.42 5.10 -15.10
N THR A 164 -11.17 4.88 -16.19
CA THR A 164 -10.66 4.29 -17.43
C THR A 164 -9.55 5.12 -18.09
N GLU A 165 -9.49 6.43 -17.81
CA GLU A 165 -8.43 7.31 -18.29
C GLU A 165 -7.03 6.86 -17.86
N TYR A 166 -6.91 6.12 -16.75
CA TYR A 166 -5.63 5.62 -16.24
C TYR A 166 -5.24 4.25 -16.80
N HIS A 167 -6.15 3.51 -17.44
CA HIS A 167 -5.88 2.12 -17.85
C HIS A 167 -4.83 2.01 -18.95
N HIS A 168 -4.79 3.02 -19.82
CA HIS A 168 -3.86 3.11 -20.95
C HIS A 168 -2.98 4.36 -20.88
N ALA A 169 -3.04 5.10 -19.78
CA ALA A 169 -2.18 6.25 -19.55
C ALA A 169 -0.71 5.79 -19.59
N GLN A 170 0.08 6.53 -20.36
CA GLN A 170 1.51 6.35 -20.46
C GLN A 170 2.21 7.16 -19.36
N PRO A 171 3.40 6.74 -18.91
CA PRO A 171 4.21 7.58 -18.05
C PRO A 171 4.45 8.93 -18.70
N SER A 172 4.57 9.96 -17.86
CA SER A 172 4.96 11.29 -18.29
C SER A 172 6.31 11.17 -19.02
N ARG A 173 6.36 11.56 -20.30
CA ARG A 173 7.65 11.61 -21.03
C ARG A 173 8.56 12.54 -20.24
N ALA A 174 9.66 12.02 -19.71
CA ALA A 174 10.71 12.87 -19.16
C ALA A 174 11.16 13.81 -20.29
N ALA A 175 10.92 15.11 -20.09
CA ALA A 175 11.52 16.15 -20.92
C ALA A 175 13.05 16.14 -20.76
#